data_AF-A0AAD5XZZ4-F1
#
_entry.id   AF-A0AAD5XZZ4-F1
#
_cell.length_a   1.000
_cell.length_b   1.000
_cell.length_c   1.000
_cell.angle_alpha   90.00
_cell.angle_beta   90.00
_cell.angle_gamma   90.00
#
_symmetry.space_group_name_H-M   'P 1'
#
loop_
_entity.id
_entity.type
_entity.pdbx_description
1 polymer ?
#
loop_
_entity_poly.entity_id
_entity_poly.type
_entity_poly.pdbx_seq_one_letter_code
_entity_poly.pdbx_strand_id
1 'polypeptide(L)'
;MSDNKAGWVYVAESTRPNGDKQIYTGITQRTPEIRWNEHINEVNKPDSKTWTGQGIDFQPIGAVWSNNARKAEQTIKNMATEQKRAFAEKAAKMYYNLE
;
A
#
# COMPACT_ATOMS: atom_id res chain seq x y z
N MET A 1 17.12 11.95 8.32
CA MET A 1 16.08 12.61 7.48
C MET A 1 14.81 12.64 8.32
N SER A 2 14.47 13.80 8.88
CA SER A 2 13.41 14.06 9.88
C SER A 2 12.32 12.97 10.03
N ASP A 3 12.47 12.19 11.10
CA ASP A 3 11.99 10.82 11.32
C ASP A 3 10.61 10.67 12.02
N ASN A 4 9.70 11.63 11.91
CA ASN A 4 8.37 11.56 12.55
C ASN A 4 7.30 12.35 11.78
N LYS A 5 7.13 12.09 10.48
CA LYS A 5 6.02 12.71 9.74
C LYS A 5 4.77 11.85 9.85
N ALA A 6 3.68 12.49 10.29
CA ALA A 6 2.37 11.90 10.25
C ALA A 6 1.93 11.72 8.78
N GLY A 7 1.16 10.66 8.54
CA GLY A 7 0.62 10.35 7.23
C GLY A 7 -0.10 9.02 7.22
N TRP A 8 -0.76 8.75 6.10
CA TRP A 8 -1.36 7.47 5.82
C TRP A 8 -0.30 6.44 5.47
N VAL A 9 -0.45 5.26 6.03
CA VAL A 9 0.26 4.05 5.64
C VAL A 9 -0.78 3.13 5.02
N TYR A 10 -0.54 2.70 3.79
CA TYR A 10 -1.48 1.87 3.05
C TYR A 10 -0.84 0.60 2.56
N VAL A 11 -1.67 -0.43 2.43
CA VAL A 11 -1.31 -1.74 1.94
C VAL A 11 -2.20 -2.08 0.75
N ALA A 12 -1.57 -2.66 -0.27
CA ALA A 12 -2.23 -3.11 -1.50
C ALA A 12 -1.62 -4.44 -1.94
N GLU A 13 -2.32 -5.17 -2.79
CA GLU A 13 -1.79 -6.33 -3.50
C GLU A 13 -1.47 -5.92 -4.94
N SER A 14 -0.28 -6.30 -5.43
CA SER A 14 0.09 -6.16 -6.83
C SER A 14 0.22 -7.54 -7.44
N THR A 15 -0.51 -7.78 -8.52
CA THR A 15 -0.44 -9.04 -9.27
C THR A 15 0.59 -8.89 -10.37
N ARG A 16 1.51 -9.85 -10.48
CA ARG A 16 2.56 -9.90 -11.50
C ARG A 16 2.09 -10.59 -12.77
N PRO A 17 2.77 -10.39 -13.92
CA PRO A 17 2.44 -11.09 -15.16
C PRO A 17 2.43 -12.63 -15.06
N ASN A 18 3.21 -13.19 -14.13
CA ASN A 18 3.25 -14.63 -13.86
C ASN A 18 2.14 -15.11 -12.90
N GLY A 19 1.25 -14.23 -12.45
CA GLY A 19 0.18 -14.52 -11.50
C GLY A 19 0.56 -14.37 -10.03
N ASP A 20 1.83 -14.08 -9.72
CA ASP A 20 2.26 -13.92 -8.33
C ASP A 20 1.65 -12.66 -7.71
N LYS A 21 1.11 -12.82 -6.50
CA LYS A 21 0.54 -11.75 -5.70
C LYS A 21 1.54 -11.25 -4.67
N GLN A 22 1.93 -9.99 -4.77
CA GLN A 22 2.89 -9.36 -3.87
C GLN A 22 2.25 -8.25 -3.05
N ILE A 23 2.49 -8.27 -1.75
CA ILE A 23 2.01 -7.21 -0.87
C ILE A 23 2.88 -5.96 -1.02
N TYR A 24 2.25 -4.87 -1.42
CA TYR A 24 2.83 -3.54 -1.49
C TYR A 24 2.49 -2.75 -0.22
N THR A 25 3.46 -2.00 0.29
CA THR A 25 3.25 -1.07 1.40
C THR A 25 3.86 0.27 1.04
N GLY A 26 3.08 1.34 1.20
CA GLY A 26 3.51 2.70 0.94
C GLY A 26 2.99 3.69 1.95
N ILE A 27 3.52 4.91 1.89
CA ILE A 27 3.09 6.04 2.71
C ILE A 27 2.67 7.23 1.86
N THR A 28 1.79 8.06 2.41
CA THR A 28 1.38 9.32 1.79
C THR A 28 0.86 10.32 2.80
N GLN A 29 1.08 11.61 2.54
CA GLN A 29 0.47 12.69 3.31
C GLN A 29 -0.89 13.11 2.73
N ARG A 30 -1.14 12.75 1.47
CA ARG A 30 -2.43 12.95 0.77
C ARG A 30 -3.38 11.81 1.12
N THR A 31 -4.64 11.89 0.71
CA THR A 31 -5.58 10.77 0.86
C THR A 31 -5.06 9.51 0.13
N PRO A 32 -5.23 8.30 0.69
CA PRO A 32 -4.76 7.06 0.09
C PRO A 32 -5.29 6.83 -1.33
N GLU A 33 -6.57 7.14 -1.57
CA GLU A 33 -7.25 6.97 -2.87
C GLU A 33 -6.51 7.64 -4.02
N ILE A 34 -5.98 8.84 -3.79
CA ILE A 34 -5.22 9.56 -4.81
C ILE A 34 -3.97 8.77 -5.21
N ARG A 35 -3.23 8.22 -4.24
CA ARG A 35 -2.03 7.40 -4.52
C ARG A 35 -2.40 6.06 -5.15
N TRP A 36 -3.52 5.47 -4.74
CA TRP A 36 -4.01 4.24 -5.34
C TRP A 36 -4.33 4.43 -6.82
N ASN A 37 -5.02 5.52 -7.17
CA ASN A 37 -5.30 5.85 -8.57
C ASN A 37 -4.03 6.10 -9.37
N GLU A 38 -3.02 6.76 -8.80
CA GLU A 38 -1.71 6.90 -9.44
C GLU A 38 -1.07 5.54 -9.73
N HIS A 39 -1.15 4.57 -8.79
CA HIS A 39 -0.62 3.22 -8.99
C HIS A 39 -1.40 2.40 -10.03
N ILE A 40 -2.73 2.47 -10.01
CA ILE A 40 -3.60 1.79 -10.99
C ILE A 40 -3.32 2.34 -12.39
N ASN A 41 -3.22 3.65 -12.54
CA ASN A 41 -2.86 4.28 -13.80
C ASN A 41 -1.47 3.86 -14.27
N GLU A 42 -0.55 3.60 -13.33
CA GLU A 42 0.81 3.16 -13.64
C GLU A 42 0.87 1.71 -14.14
N VAL A 43 0.03 0.82 -13.61
CA VAL A 43 -0.16 -0.56 -14.10
C VAL A 43 -0.69 -0.58 -15.53
N ASN A 44 -1.57 0.36 -15.88
CA ASN A 44 -2.17 0.43 -17.21
C ASN A 44 -1.22 1.00 -18.29
N LYS A 45 0.01 1.39 -17.92
CA LYS A 45 1.00 1.90 -18.88
C LYS A 45 1.84 0.74 -19.42
N PRO A 46 1.89 0.53 -20.75
CA PRO A 46 2.60 -0.60 -21.34
C PRO A 46 4.12 -0.61 -21.07
N ASP A 47 4.73 0.57 -20.80
CA ASP A 47 6.18 0.72 -20.61
C ASP A 47 6.55 1.25 -19.20
N SER A 48 5.71 1.02 -18.18
CA SER A 48 6.05 1.48 -16.83
C SER A 48 7.27 0.76 -16.27
N LYS A 49 8.21 1.55 -15.74
CA LYS A 49 9.40 1.05 -15.03
C LYS A 49 9.23 1.03 -13.50
N THR A 50 8.07 1.44 -12.99
CA THR A 50 7.84 1.48 -11.55
C THR A 50 7.58 0.08 -11.00
N TRP A 51 7.86 -0.13 -9.72
CA TRP A 51 7.62 -1.42 -9.08
C TRP A 51 6.16 -1.88 -9.22
N THR A 52 5.19 -0.97 -9.11
CA THR A 52 3.77 -1.31 -9.30
C THR A 52 3.40 -1.47 -10.76
N GLY A 53 3.95 -0.65 -11.66
CA GLY A 53 3.67 -0.72 -13.09
C GLY A 53 4.28 -1.92 -13.82
N GLN A 54 5.24 -2.61 -13.19
CA GLN A 54 5.67 -3.95 -13.61
C GLN A 54 4.63 -5.05 -13.27
N GLY A 55 3.56 -4.71 -12.55
CA GLY A 55 2.42 -5.59 -12.31
C GLY A 55 1.36 -5.46 -13.42
N ILE A 56 0.40 -6.37 -13.42
CA ILE A 56 -0.79 -6.36 -14.29
C ILE A 56 -2.05 -5.91 -13.56
N ASP A 57 -2.02 -5.89 -12.23
CA ASP A 57 -3.12 -5.42 -11.39
C ASP A 57 -2.59 -4.81 -10.09
N PHE A 58 -3.34 -3.84 -9.55
CA PHE A 58 -3.06 -3.20 -8.27
C PHE A 58 -4.37 -3.02 -7.50
N GLN A 59 -4.53 -3.81 -6.43
CA GLN A 59 -5.73 -3.83 -5.62
C GLN A 59 -5.43 -3.20 -4.25
N PRO A 60 -5.99 -2.01 -3.95
CA PRO A 60 -5.96 -1.45 -2.60
C PRO A 60 -6.63 -2.39 -1.61
N ILE A 61 -6.02 -2.59 -0.44
CA ILE A 61 -6.63 -3.38 0.64
C ILE A 61 -7.10 -2.47 1.75
N GLY A 62 -6.20 -1.65 2.31
CA GLY A 62 -6.54 -0.80 3.45
C GLY A 62 -5.48 0.25 3.75
N ALA A 63 -5.87 1.24 4.56
CA ALA A 63 -5.00 2.33 4.97
C ALA A 63 -5.27 2.75 6.41
N VAL A 64 -4.23 3.23 7.10
CA VAL A 64 -4.36 3.75 8.46
C VAL A 64 -3.50 4.99 8.64
N TRP A 65 -3.99 5.97 9.39
CA TRP A 65 -3.21 7.14 9.74
C TRP A 65 -2.21 6.79 10.85
N SER A 66 -0.96 7.20 10.68
CA SER A 66 0.09 7.05 11.69
C SER A 66 0.75 8.39 11.95
N ASN A 67 1.02 8.70 13.22
CA ASN A 67 1.79 9.87 13.62
C ASN A 67 3.29 9.73 13.28
N ASN A 68 3.75 8.50 12.98
CA ASN A 68 5.06 8.24 12.39
C ASN A 68 4.90 7.22 11.25
N ALA A 69 4.54 7.73 10.08
CA ALA A 69 4.26 6.91 8.89
C ALA A 69 5.48 6.11 8.44
N ARG A 70 6.69 6.68 8.51
CA ARG A 70 7.93 6.01 8.09
C ARG A 70 8.23 4.78 8.95
N LYS A 71 8.16 4.93 10.28
CA LYS A 71 8.38 3.81 11.21
C LYS A 71 7.33 2.72 11.01
N ALA A 72 6.06 3.11 10.85
CA ALA A 72 4.98 2.17 10.60
C ALA A 72 5.17 1.40 9.27
N GLU A 73 5.52 2.09 8.18
CA GLU A 73 5.82 1.46 6.89
C GLU A 73 6.96 0.45 6.99
N GLN A 74 8.06 0.84 7.64
CA GLN A 74 9.21 -0.06 7.82
C GLN A 74 8.86 -1.27 8.69
N THR A 75 8.05 -1.06 9.73
CA THR A 75 7.55 -2.13 10.59
C THR A 75 6.73 -3.13 9.76
N ILE A 76 5.80 -2.65 8.93
CA ILE A 76 4.99 -3.51 8.05
C ILE A 76 5.86 -4.22 7.02
N LYS A 77 6.81 -3.53 6.38
CA LYS A 77 7.72 -4.14 5.39
C LYS A 77 8.51 -5.33 5.94
N ASN A 78 8.88 -5.26 7.21
CA ASN A 78 9.62 -6.30 7.92
C ASN A 78 8.75 -7.45 8.46
N MET A 79 7.42 -7.35 8.37
CA MET A 79 6.51 -8.43 8.76
C MET A 79 6.47 -9.56 7.73
N ALA A 80 6.07 -10.74 8.19
CA ALA A 80 5.70 -11.86 7.33
C ALA A 80 4.49 -11.50 6.44
N THR A 81 4.33 -12.16 5.30
CA THR A 81 3.26 -11.87 4.33
C THR A 81 1.87 -12.01 4.95
N GLU A 82 1.67 -13.03 5.78
CA GLU A 82 0.41 -13.29 6.48
C GLU A 82 0.07 -12.14 7.44
N GLN A 83 1.08 -11.65 8.17
CA GLN A 83 0.92 -10.51 9.09
C GLN A 83 0.61 -9.22 8.35
N LYS A 84 1.20 -8.99 7.17
CA LYS A 84 0.88 -7.84 6.33
C LYS A 84 -0.58 -7.87 5.86
N ARG A 85 -1.09 -9.04 5.46
CA ARG A 85 -2.49 -9.22 5.06
C ARG A 85 -3.45 -8.97 6.22
N ALA A 86 -3.20 -9.57 7.38
CA ALA A 86 -4.01 -9.34 8.58
C ALA A 86 -4.02 -7.86 9.00
N PHE A 87 -2.86 -7.20 8.94
CA PHE A 87 -2.77 -5.76 9.17
C PHE A 87 -3.61 -4.96 8.15
N ALA A 88 -3.50 -5.30 6.86
CA ALA A 88 -4.21 -4.61 5.79
C ALA A 88 -5.73 -4.73 5.93
N GLU A 89 -6.24 -5.92 6.26
CA GLU A 89 -7.67 -6.15 6.53
C GLU A 89 -8.18 -5.33 7.72
N LYS A 90 -7.40 -5.28 8.81
CA LYS A 90 -7.74 -4.43 9.96
C LYS A 90 -7.72 -2.94 9.59
N ALA A 91 -6.72 -2.52 8.82
CA ALA A 91 -6.63 -1.15 8.32
C ALA A 91 -7.80 -0.82 7.39
N ALA A 92 -8.28 -1.76 6.58
CA ALA A 92 -9.45 -1.58 5.72
C ALA A 92 -10.71 -1.30 6.55
N LYS A 93 -10.96 -2.08 7.61
CA LYS A 93 -12.09 -1.86 8.52
C LYS A 93 -12.05 -0.48 9.15
N MET A 94 -10.87 -0.04 9.59
CA MET A 94 -10.65 1.30 10.13
C MET A 94 -10.85 2.40 9.10
N TYR A 95 -10.39 2.20 7.85
CA TYR A 95 -10.50 3.21 6.79
C TYR A 95 -11.95 3.44 6.35
N TYR A 96 -12.73 2.37 6.24
CA TYR A 96 -14.11 2.43 5.78
C TYR A 96 -15.14 2.61 6.91
N ASN A 97 -14.70 2.82 8.16
CA ASN A 97 -15.55 2.89 9.36
C ASN A 97 -16.50 1.69 9.49
N LEU A 98 -16.02 0.49 9.16
CA LEU A 98 -16.80 -0.75 9.21
C LEU A 98 -16.67 -1.45 10.58
N GLU A 99 -16.65 -0.67 11.66
CA GLU A 99 -16.58 -1.19 13.04
C GLU A 99 -17.73 -2.15 13.36
#